data_AF-A0AAU6X1W2-F1
#
_entry.id   AF-A0AAU6X1W2-F1
#
_cell.length_a   1.000
_cell.length_b   1.000
_cell.length_c   1.000
_cell.angle_alpha   90.00
_cell.angle_beta   90.00
_cell.angle_gamma   90.00
#
_symmetry.space_group_name_H-M   'P 1'
#
loop_
_entity.id
_entity.type
_entity.pdbx_description
1 polymer ?
#
loop_
_entity_poly.entity_id
_entity_poly.type
_entity_poly.pdbx_seq_one_letter_code
_entity_poly.pdbx_strand_id
1 'polypeptide(L)'
;MKIKKRIVSHTPPTVQKKKSNIPTAMEYVNLFNTCVINKDKLLAVDKIIDEKVVVNRQRYEGVSQMVKGGNTAQVSAQPLFQSAHVPFNNRFASYAKAAWEQSPVREDLFGRSVTEVLQPGQQSKYLKSSFADNSSSFGMNRDFFAMAANFNSAGVPWYFIACVHYLECSFDFKKHLHNGDPLTGYTVHVPAHRPKVGHAPPFTFEESAVDALKLMKYDQVTNWSLPFILQKLEGYNGFGYNRKGVHTPYLWSYSNHYVKGKYIKDGVFDAEAVSQQLGAGVILKRMEQRALISIPRN
;
A
#
# COMPACT_ATOMS: atom_id res chain seq x y z
N MET A 1 54.70 26.26 -50.83
CA MET A 1 54.11 25.11 -50.11
C MET A 1 53.88 25.50 -48.65
N LYS A 2 52.63 25.60 -48.19
CA LYS A 2 52.29 25.88 -46.77
C LYS A 2 51.68 24.61 -46.15
N ILE A 3 52.41 23.98 -45.24
CA ILE A 3 52.00 22.75 -44.55
C ILE A 3 50.98 23.15 -43.46
N LYS A 4 49.73 22.71 -43.60
CA LYS A 4 48.69 22.86 -42.56
C LYS A 4 48.99 21.90 -41.42
N LYS A 5 49.32 22.43 -40.23
CA LYS A 5 49.43 21.64 -39.00
C LYS A 5 48.02 21.17 -38.59
N ARG A 6 47.86 19.85 -38.46
CA ARG A 6 46.65 19.18 -37.99
C ARG A 6 46.51 19.42 -36.48
N ILE A 7 45.47 20.12 -36.06
CA ILE A 7 45.13 20.29 -34.65
C ILE A 7 44.53 18.97 -34.16
N VAL A 8 45.24 18.29 -33.25
CA VAL A 8 44.72 17.09 -32.57
C VAL A 8 43.82 17.58 -31.43
N SER A 9 42.52 17.35 -31.55
CA SER A 9 41.55 17.62 -30.49
C SER A 9 41.86 16.73 -29.29
N HIS A 10 42.06 17.36 -28.13
CA HIS A 10 42.17 16.64 -26.87
C HIS A 10 40.79 16.08 -26.52
N THR A 11 40.67 14.76 -26.46
CA THR A 11 39.47 14.10 -25.93
C THR A 11 39.37 14.42 -24.44
N PRO A 12 38.24 14.99 -23.96
CA PRO A 12 38.10 15.27 -22.53
C PRO A 12 38.15 13.97 -21.73
N PRO A 13 38.78 13.96 -20.55
CA PRO A 13 38.91 12.76 -19.74
C PRO A 13 37.53 12.22 -19.37
N THR A 14 37.31 10.94 -19.62
CA THR A 14 36.08 10.23 -19.29
C THR A 14 36.02 10.13 -17.76
N VAL A 15 35.19 10.96 -17.12
CA VAL A 15 34.92 10.86 -15.69
C VAL A 15 34.23 9.51 -15.45
N GLN A 16 34.99 8.54 -14.94
CA GLN A 16 34.41 7.28 -14.48
C GLN A 16 33.48 7.61 -13.30
N LYS A 17 32.18 7.71 -13.57
CA LYS A 17 31.17 7.86 -12.51
C LYS A 17 31.31 6.64 -11.58
N LYS A 18 31.68 6.89 -10.34
CA LYS A 18 31.74 5.88 -9.28
C LYS A 18 30.38 5.16 -9.27
N LYS A 19 30.37 3.85 -9.55
CA LYS A 19 29.12 3.07 -9.54
C LYS A 19 28.47 3.22 -8.17
N SER A 20 27.20 3.62 -8.14
CA SER A 20 26.41 3.60 -6.91
C SER A 20 26.31 2.15 -6.43
N ASN A 21 26.45 1.93 -5.13
CA ASN A 21 26.23 0.60 -4.56
C ASN A 21 24.74 0.30 -4.32
N ILE A 22 23.86 1.30 -4.51
CA ILE A 22 22.41 1.12 -4.34
C ILE A 22 21.87 0.30 -5.51
N PRO A 23 21.02 -0.72 -5.27
CA PRO A 23 20.40 -1.49 -6.34
C PRO A 23 19.65 -0.60 -7.33
N THR A 24 19.83 -0.90 -8.61
CA THR A 24 19.07 -0.34 -9.72
C THR A 24 17.62 -0.82 -9.67
N ALA A 25 16.72 -0.15 -10.39
CA ALA A 25 15.33 -0.56 -10.49
C ALA A 25 15.18 -2.02 -10.96
N MET A 26 15.96 -2.43 -11.97
CA MET A 26 15.93 -3.80 -12.48
C MET A 26 16.46 -4.81 -11.46
N GLU A 27 17.48 -4.46 -10.68
CA GLU A 27 17.98 -5.33 -9.61
C GLU A 27 16.93 -5.53 -8.51
N TYR A 28 16.20 -4.48 -8.11
CA TYR A 28 15.08 -4.63 -7.17
C TYR A 28 13.98 -5.55 -7.71
N VAL A 29 13.61 -5.40 -8.99
CA VAL A 29 12.62 -6.28 -9.64
C VAL A 29 13.11 -7.73 -9.65
N ASN A 30 14.38 -7.96 -10.00
CA ASN A 30 14.97 -9.29 -10.02
C ASN A 30 15.00 -9.93 -8.62
N LEU A 31 15.46 -9.19 -7.61
CA LEU A 31 15.45 -9.65 -6.22
C LEU A 31 14.04 -10.01 -5.76
N PHE A 32 13.05 -9.19 -6.07
CA PHE A 32 11.67 -9.48 -5.67
C PHE A 32 11.07 -10.70 -6.39
N ASN A 33 11.35 -10.83 -7.69
CA ASN A 33 10.86 -11.94 -8.49
C ASN A 33 11.48 -13.28 -8.05
N THR A 34 12.79 -13.28 -7.76
CA THR A 34 13.56 -14.45 -7.31
C THR A 34 13.51 -14.70 -5.80
N CYS A 35 12.81 -13.84 -5.04
CA CYS A 35 12.61 -14.00 -3.61
C CYS A 35 11.80 -15.27 -3.29
N VAL A 36 12.44 -16.17 -2.56
CA VAL A 36 11.85 -17.38 -1.98
C VAL A 36 11.87 -17.24 -0.46
N ILE A 37 10.68 -17.24 0.14
CA ILE A 37 10.50 -17.14 1.58
C ILE A 37 10.93 -18.46 2.22
N ASN A 38 11.70 -18.39 3.30
CA ASN A 38 12.09 -19.57 4.05
C ASN A 38 10.84 -20.30 4.59
N LYS A 39 10.71 -21.59 4.28
CA LYS A 39 9.58 -22.44 4.67
C LYS A 39 9.34 -22.43 6.18
N ASP A 40 10.40 -22.44 6.98
CA ASP A 40 10.31 -22.45 8.44
C ASP A 40 9.79 -21.13 9.02
N LYS A 41 9.87 -20.06 8.24
CA LYS A 41 9.39 -18.73 8.63
C LYS A 41 8.02 -18.41 8.04
N LEU A 42 7.49 -19.22 7.12
CA LEU A 42 6.27 -18.91 6.38
C LEU A 42 5.06 -18.66 7.29
N LEU A 43 4.87 -19.51 8.32
CA LEU A 43 3.79 -19.33 9.29
C LEU A 43 3.92 -18.02 10.08
N ALA A 44 5.14 -17.60 10.42
CA ALA A 44 5.38 -16.34 11.10
C ALA A 44 5.06 -15.15 10.17
N VAL A 45 5.39 -15.25 8.88
CA VAL A 45 5.03 -14.22 7.88
C VAL A 45 3.51 -14.13 7.72
N ASP A 46 2.82 -15.26 7.57
CA ASP A 46 1.37 -15.29 7.41
C ASP A 46 0.65 -14.74 8.63
N LYS A 47 1.10 -15.12 9.84
CA LYS A 47 0.56 -14.57 11.09
C LYS A 47 0.65 -13.04 11.14
N ILE A 48 1.79 -12.46 10.79
CA ILE A 48 1.95 -11.00 10.75
C ILE A 48 1.00 -10.36 9.72
N ILE A 49 0.90 -10.94 8.53
CA ILE A 49 0.00 -10.43 7.49
C ILE A 49 -1.44 -10.46 7.98
N ASP A 50 -1.89 -11.57 8.56
CA ASP A 50 -3.29 -11.75 8.95
C ASP A 50 -3.64 -10.90 10.16
N GLU A 51 -2.84 -10.94 11.22
CA GLU A 51 -3.15 -10.30 12.50
C GLU A 51 -2.83 -8.79 12.53
N LYS A 52 -1.86 -8.33 11.71
CA LYS A 52 -1.38 -6.94 11.77
C LYS A 52 -1.65 -6.14 10.51
N VAL A 53 -1.51 -6.75 9.33
CA VAL A 53 -1.64 -6.03 8.05
C VAL A 53 -3.09 -6.03 7.56
N VAL A 54 -3.68 -7.20 7.36
CA VAL A 54 -5.02 -7.38 6.77
C VAL A 54 -6.11 -6.86 7.71
N VAL A 55 -6.04 -7.18 9.01
CA VAL A 55 -6.99 -6.66 10.02
C VAL A 55 -7.05 -5.13 10.03
N ASN A 56 -5.94 -4.45 9.73
CA ASN A 56 -5.88 -2.99 9.74
C ASN A 56 -5.92 -2.35 8.35
N ARG A 57 -6.22 -3.12 7.30
CA ARG A 57 -6.22 -2.65 5.91
C ARG A 57 -7.05 -1.38 5.71
N GLN A 58 -8.26 -1.34 6.26
CA GLN A 58 -9.17 -0.18 6.12
C GLN A 58 -8.57 1.11 6.70
N ARG A 59 -7.78 1.02 7.78
CA ARG A 59 -7.09 2.21 8.35
C ARG A 59 -6.03 2.73 7.40
N TYR A 60 -5.21 1.85 6.82
CA TYR A 60 -4.20 2.24 5.83
C TYR A 60 -4.81 2.78 4.54
N GLU A 61 -5.92 2.19 4.07
CA GLU A 61 -6.69 2.72 2.94
C GLU A 61 -7.25 4.11 3.26
N GLY A 62 -7.77 4.32 4.47
CA GLY A 62 -8.22 5.64 4.94
C GLY A 62 -7.09 6.68 4.88
N VAL A 63 -5.90 6.36 5.39
CA VAL A 63 -4.72 7.24 5.29
C VAL A 63 -4.37 7.54 3.82
N SER A 64 -4.35 6.52 2.97
CA SER A 64 -4.11 6.70 1.52
C SER A 64 -5.09 7.71 0.90
N GLN A 65 -6.38 7.65 1.27
CA GLN A 65 -7.38 8.60 0.75
C GLN A 65 -7.16 10.01 1.31
N MET A 66 -6.87 10.15 2.60
CA MET A 66 -6.62 11.46 3.23
C MET A 66 -5.37 12.17 2.69
N VAL A 67 -4.34 11.40 2.31
CA VAL A 67 -3.14 11.96 1.65
C VAL A 67 -3.51 12.55 0.28
N LYS A 68 -4.35 11.85 -0.50
CA LYS A 68 -4.78 12.28 -1.84
C LYS A 68 -5.75 13.46 -1.81
N GLY A 69 -6.75 13.42 -0.93
CA GLY A 69 -7.89 14.35 -0.92
C GLY A 69 -7.59 15.72 -0.32
N GLY A 70 -6.44 16.32 -0.63
CA GLY A 70 -5.92 17.56 -0.03
C GLY A 70 -6.96 18.65 0.22
N ASN A 71 -7.60 18.61 1.39
CA ASN A 71 -8.14 19.70 2.20
C ASN A 71 -8.83 19.07 3.41
N THR A 72 -8.45 19.53 4.60
CA THR A 72 -9.22 19.35 5.83
C THR A 72 -10.53 20.14 5.71
N ALA A 73 -11.47 19.63 4.91
CA ALA A 73 -12.86 20.06 4.98
C ALA A 73 -13.53 19.24 6.09
N GLN A 74 -13.93 19.94 7.14
CA GLN A 74 -14.70 19.50 8.30
C GLN A 74 -15.37 18.12 8.13
N VAL A 75 -14.76 17.09 8.71
CA VAL A 75 -15.48 15.84 8.97
C VAL A 75 -16.27 16.08 10.24
N SER A 76 -17.56 16.39 10.07
CA SER A 76 -18.53 16.26 11.15
C SER A 76 -18.34 14.88 11.77
N ALA A 77 -18.20 14.87 13.10
CA ALA A 77 -17.95 13.67 13.89
C ALA A 77 -19.01 12.59 13.60
N GLN A 78 -18.71 11.69 12.69
CA GLN A 78 -19.30 10.36 12.62
C GLN A 78 -18.17 9.41 12.99
N PRO A 79 -18.37 8.52 13.98
CA PRO A 79 -17.30 7.66 14.45
C PRO A 79 -17.02 6.59 13.39
N LEU A 80 -16.12 6.90 12.47
CA LEU A 80 -15.64 5.98 11.42
C LEU A 80 -14.79 4.82 11.97
N PHE A 81 -14.60 4.78 13.29
CA PHE A 81 -13.77 3.80 13.97
C PHE A 81 -14.44 3.32 15.26
N GLN A 82 -15.62 2.70 15.16
CA GLN A 82 -16.04 1.73 16.17
C GLN A 82 -15.47 0.37 15.79
N SER A 83 -14.52 -0.12 16.58
CA SER A 83 -14.09 -1.51 16.55
C SER A 83 -15.29 -2.39 16.92
N ALA A 84 -15.85 -3.10 15.95
CA ALA A 84 -16.77 -4.20 16.21
C ALA A 84 -16.34 -5.40 15.38
N HIS A 85 -15.94 -6.46 16.07
CA HIS A 85 -15.85 -7.79 15.49
C HIS A 85 -17.27 -8.21 15.09
N VAL A 86 -17.60 -8.06 13.81
CA VAL A 86 -18.90 -8.51 13.27
C VAL A 86 -18.69 -9.78 12.46
N PRO A 87 -19.26 -10.93 12.87
CA PRO A 87 -19.15 -12.16 12.11
C PRO A 87 -19.85 -12.04 10.74
N PHE A 88 -19.29 -12.77 9.77
CA PHE A 88 -19.56 -12.70 8.32
C PHE A 88 -21.06 -12.64 7.93
N ASN A 89 -21.94 -13.29 8.69
CA ASN A 89 -23.37 -13.38 8.37
C ASN A 89 -24.15 -12.07 8.52
N ASN A 90 -23.65 -11.07 9.25
CA ASN A 90 -24.38 -9.80 9.48
C ASN A 90 -24.03 -8.68 8.49
N ARG A 91 -23.26 -8.95 7.44
CA ARG A 91 -22.88 -7.92 6.43
C ARG A 91 -23.91 -7.69 5.33
N PHE A 92 -24.96 -8.51 5.22
CA PHE A 92 -25.93 -8.46 4.10
C PHE A 92 -27.34 -7.98 4.46
N ALA A 93 -27.61 -7.56 5.70
CA ALA A 93 -28.96 -7.18 6.12
C ALA A 93 -29.29 -5.68 5.99
N SER A 94 -28.34 -4.81 5.66
CA SER A 94 -28.55 -3.34 5.72
C SER A 94 -28.59 -2.62 4.37
N TYR A 95 -28.56 -3.33 3.23
CA TYR A 95 -28.72 -2.72 1.90
C TYR A 95 -30.05 -3.06 1.20
N ALA A 96 -30.92 -3.86 1.83
CA ALA A 96 -32.21 -4.26 1.25
C ALA A 96 -33.43 -3.53 1.83
N LYS A 97 -33.26 -2.57 2.75
CA LYS A 97 -34.38 -1.80 3.35
C LYS A 97 -34.43 -0.31 2.98
N ALA A 98 -33.51 0.18 2.16
CA ALA A 98 -33.42 1.61 1.83
C ALA A 98 -33.82 1.96 0.39
N ALA A 99 -34.52 1.07 -0.32
CA ALA A 99 -34.92 1.31 -1.71
C ALA A 99 -36.44 1.41 -1.94
N TRP A 100 -37.29 1.14 -0.94
CA TRP A 100 -38.74 1.00 -1.16
C TRP A 100 -39.58 1.78 -0.14
N GLU A 101 -39.24 3.04 0.15
CA GLU A 101 -40.13 3.85 0.99
C GLU A 101 -39.94 5.36 0.83
N GLN A 102 -40.17 5.91 -0.36
CA GLN A 102 -40.57 7.33 -0.50
C GLN A 102 -41.49 7.53 -1.71
N SER A 103 -42.79 7.67 -1.46
CA SER A 103 -43.68 8.53 -2.24
C SER A 103 -44.84 8.96 -1.35
N PRO A 104 -45.07 10.26 -1.13
CA PRO A 104 -46.19 10.74 -0.34
C PRO A 104 -47.49 10.61 -1.13
N VAL A 105 -48.52 10.16 -0.43
CA VAL A 105 -49.92 10.11 -0.85
C VAL A 105 -50.36 11.49 -1.33
N ARG A 106 -50.85 11.58 -2.56
CA ARG A 106 -51.78 12.64 -3.00
C ARG A 106 -53.01 11.95 -3.56
N GLU A 107 -54.17 12.30 -3.01
CA GLU A 107 -55.48 11.86 -3.47
C GLU A 107 -55.81 12.47 -4.83
N ASP A 108 -56.42 11.65 -5.70
CA ASP A 108 -56.98 12.05 -6.99
C ASP A 108 -58.32 12.79 -6.81
N LEU A 109 -58.55 13.83 -7.61
CA LEU A 109 -59.90 14.12 -8.12
C LEU A 109 -59.98 13.52 -9.52
N PHE A 110 -61.00 12.69 -9.74
CA PHE A 110 -61.31 11.93 -10.97
C PHE A 110 -60.65 10.54 -11.08
N GLY A 111 -61.15 9.63 -10.25
CA GLY A 111 -60.87 8.21 -10.37
C GLY A 111 -61.25 7.64 -11.74
N ARG A 112 -60.33 6.86 -12.32
CA ARG A 112 -60.61 5.83 -13.32
C ARG A 112 -59.56 4.72 -13.19
N SER A 113 -60.03 3.55 -12.79
CA SER A 113 -59.35 2.27 -12.86
C SER A 113 -59.22 1.85 -14.32
N VAL A 114 -58.01 1.54 -14.78
CA VAL A 114 -57.79 0.71 -15.98
C VAL A 114 -56.73 -0.33 -15.66
N THR A 115 -57.21 -1.56 -15.48
CA THR A 115 -56.41 -2.78 -15.50
C THR A 115 -56.16 -3.12 -16.95
N GLU A 116 -54.92 -3.09 -17.44
CA GLU A 116 -54.61 -3.59 -18.80
C GLU A 116 -53.49 -4.63 -18.79
N VAL A 117 -54.00 -5.85 -18.92
CA VAL A 117 -53.50 -7.14 -19.36
C VAL A 117 -52.25 -7.13 -20.28
N LEU A 118 -51.31 -8.01 -19.95
CA LEU A 118 -50.18 -8.47 -20.77
C LEU A 118 -50.65 -9.07 -22.13
N GLN A 119 -50.00 -8.70 -23.24
CA GLN A 119 -49.75 -9.62 -24.35
C GLN A 119 -48.32 -9.49 -24.90
N PRO A 120 -47.68 -10.61 -25.29
CA PRO A 120 -46.27 -10.66 -25.66
C PRO A 120 -46.04 -10.51 -27.17
N GLY A 121 -44.99 -9.78 -27.53
CA GLY A 121 -44.32 -9.91 -28.82
C GLY A 121 -44.03 -8.58 -29.50
N GLN A 122 -42.77 -8.15 -29.42
CA GLN A 122 -41.98 -7.74 -30.59
C GLN A 122 -40.48 -7.83 -30.24
N GLN A 123 -39.76 -8.55 -31.10
CA GLN A 123 -38.33 -8.81 -31.03
C GLN A 123 -37.54 -7.53 -31.32
N SER A 124 -36.57 -7.20 -30.48
CA SER A 124 -35.38 -6.45 -30.91
C SER A 124 -34.18 -7.38 -30.86
N LYS A 125 -33.57 -7.54 -32.03
CA LYS A 125 -32.33 -8.26 -32.29
C LYS A 125 -31.16 -7.51 -31.65
N TYR A 126 -30.01 -8.17 -31.61
CA TYR A 126 -28.69 -7.73 -31.13
C TYR A 126 -28.34 -8.13 -29.68
N LEU A 127 -27.14 -8.70 -29.56
CA LEU A 127 -26.49 -9.33 -28.39
C LEU A 127 -26.94 -10.76 -28.06
N LYS A 128 -26.63 -11.69 -28.98
CA LYS A 128 -26.25 -13.05 -28.57
C LYS A 128 -24.86 -13.00 -27.94
N SER A 129 -24.77 -12.97 -26.61
CA SER A 129 -23.63 -13.55 -25.92
C SER A 129 -24.07 -14.88 -25.33
N SER A 130 -23.42 -15.95 -25.77
CA SER A 130 -23.61 -17.31 -25.31
C SER A 130 -23.55 -17.38 -23.78
N PHE A 131 -24.68 -17.58 -23.12
CA PHE A 131 -24.70 -18.05 -21.75
C PHE A 131 -24.40 -19.55 -21.78
N ALA A 132 -23.12 -19.88 -21.58
CA ALA A 132 -22.77 -21.21 -21.12
C ALA A 132 -23.25 -21.32 -19.67
N ASP A 133 -24.39 -21.98 -19.53
CA ASP A 133 -24.81 -22.57 -18.26
C ASP A 133 -23.79 -23.67 -17.92
N ASN A 134 -23.12 -23.56 -16.77
CA ASN A 134 -22.52 -24.71 -16.12
C ASN A 134 -22.33 -24.42 -14.63
N SER A 135 -23.30 -24.89 -13.87
CA SER A 135 -23.23 -25.33 -12.49
C SER A 135 -21.82 -25.70 -12.03
N SER A 136 -21.19 -24.82 -11.27
CA SER A 136 -20.03 -25.13 -10.44
C SER A 136 -20.18 -24.38 -9.13
N SER A 137 -20.53 -25.10 -8.07
CA SER A 137 -20.65 -24.58 -6.69
C SER A 137 -19.29 -24.18 -6.12
N PHE A 138 -18.63 -23.15 -6.66
CA PHE A 138 -17.49 -22.46 -6.06
C PHE A 138 -17.39 -21.02 -6.60
N GLY A 139 -18.51 -20.30 -6.56
CA GLY A 139 -18.62 -18.89 -6.93
C GLY A 139 -18.29 -17.94 -5.77
N MET A 140 -17.04 -17.93 -5.30
CA MET A 140 -16.53 -16.94 -4.35
C MET A 140 -15.15 -16.51 -4.84
N ASN A 141 -15.06 -15.54 -5.78
CA ASN A 141 -13.83 -14.78 -6.06
C ASN A 141 -13.94 -13.72 -7.19
N ARG A 142 -15.05 -13.60 -7.92
CA ARG A 142 -15.17 -12.56 -8.96
C ARG A 142 -15.42 -11.17 -8.41
N ASP A 143 -16.23 -11.05 -7.36
CA ASP A 143 -16.57 -9.72 -6.80
C ASP A 143 -15.42 -9.12 -5.96
N PHE A 144 -14.56 -9.96 -5.39
CA PHE A 144 -13.33 -9.51 -4.71
C PHE A 144 -12.32 -8.91 -5.70
N PHE A 145 -12.22 -9.49 -6.90
CA PHE A 145 -11.34 -9.00 -7.96
C PHE A 145 -11.87 -7.73 -8.64
N ALA A 146 -13.19 -7.57 -8.75
CA ALA A 146 -13.80 -6.35 -9.30
C ALA A 146 -13.59 -5.12 -8.40
N MET A 147 -13.58 -5.31 -7.07
CA MET A 147 -13.25 -4.24 -6.10
C MET A 147 -11.74 -3.92 -6.08
N ALA A 148 -10.90 -4.92 -6.31
CA ALA A 148 -9.46 -4.74 -6.43
C ALA A 148 -9.10 -3.93 -7.69
N ALA A 149 -9.85 -4.10 -8.80
CA ALA A 149 -9.58 -3.48 -10.10
C ALA A 149 -9.62 -1.93 -10.17
N ASN A 150 -9.91 -1.21 -9.07
CA ASN A 150 -9.64 0.24 -8.96
C ASN A 150 -8.14 0.56 -8.76
N PHE A 151 -7.24 -0.19 -9.40
CA PHE A 151 -5.79 -0.09 -9.26
C PHE A 151 -5.14 1.07 -10.04
N ASN A 152 -5.94 1.92 -10.68
CA ASN A 152 -5.44 3.14 -11.31
C ASN A 152 -6.08 4.35 -10.63
N SER A 153 -5.31 5.05 -9.79
CA SER A 153 -5.02 6.49 -9.95
C SER A 153 -4.70 7.20 -8.62
N ALA A 154 -3.45 7.67 -8.51
CA ALA A 154 -3.00 8.87 -7.78
C ALA A 154 -3.06 8.87 -6.23
N GLY A 155 -2.58 7.83 -5.55
CA GLY A 155 -2.42 7.84 -4.08
C GLY A 155 -1.33 6.87 -3.58
N VAL A 156 -0.89 7.06 -2.33
CA VAL A 156 0.11 6.20 -1.68
C VAL A 156 -0.49 4.81 -1.41
N PRO A 157 0.06 3.69 -1.92
CA PRO A 157 -0.54 2.38 -1.74
C PRO A 157 -0.66 2.00 -0.26
N TRP A 158 -1.82 1.50 0.15
CA TRP A 158 -2.10 1.12 1.54
C TRP A 158 -1.06 0.11 2.09
N TYR A 159 -0.59 -0.80 1.24
CA TYR A 159 0.40 -1.82 1.62
C TYR A 159 1.80 -1.22 1.82
N PHE A 160 2.13 -0.10 1.17
CA PHE A 160 3.35 0.65 1.44
C PHE A 160 3.26 1.29 2.83
N ILE A 161 2.13 1.92 3.16
CA ILE A 161 1.89 2.52 4.48
C ILE A 161 1.99 1.46 5.59
N ALA A 162 1.42 0.27 5.37
CA ALA A 162 1.53 -0.85 6.30
C ALA A 162 2.98 -1.28 6.54
N CYS A 163 3.81 -1.34 5.48
CA CYS A 163 5.23 -1.67 5.61
C CYS A 163 6.02 -0.57 6.33
N VAL A 164 5.73 0.71 6.09
CA VAL A 164 6.34 1.81 6.83
C VAL A 164 5.95 1.74 8.30
N HIS A 165 4.67 1.53 8.60
CA HIS A 165 4.19 1.41 9.98
C HIS A 165 4.87 0.25 10.73
N TYR A 166 5.14 -0.85 10.03
CA TYR A 166 5.95 -1.93 10.57
C TYR A 166 7.39 -1.50 10.89
N LEU A 167 8.07 -0.87 9.93
CA LEU A 167 9.47 -0.49 10.07
C LEU A 167 9.68 0.57 11.16
N GLU A 168 8.79 1.56 11.25
CA GLU A 168 8.92 2.68 12.17
C GLU A 168 8.33 2.40 13.56
N CYS A 169 7.25 1.61 13.63
CA CYS A 169 6.46 1.50 14.86
C CYS A 169 6.16 0.06 15.28
N SER A 170 6.65 -0.95 14.55
CA SER A 170 6.29 -2.36 14.81
C SER A 170 4.77 -2.60 14.88
N PHE A 171 4.00 -1.87 14.05
CA PHE A 171 2.54 -1.86 14.02
C PHE A 171 1.83 -1.25 15.25
N ASP A 172 2.52 -0.46 16.07
CA ASP A 172 1.90 0.23 17.20
C ASP A 172 1.21 1.54 16.79
N PHE A 173 -0.12 1.51 16.77
CA PHE A 173 -0.97 2.66 16.46
C PHE A 173 -0.99 3.76 17.53
N LYS A 174 -0.17 3.64 18.59
CA LYS A 174 0.05 4.70 19.58
C LYS A 174 1.32 5.52 19.29
N LYS A 175 1.98 5.28 18.16
CA LYS A 175 3.23 5.93 17.77
C LYS A 175 3.10 6.73 16.46
N HIS A 176 3.92 7.77 16.34
CA HIS A 176 4.06 8.58 15.15
C HIS A 176 4.69 7.79 14.01
N LEU A 177 4.07 7.80 12.83
CA LEU A 177 4.64 7.20 11.61
C LEU A 177 5.95 7.88 11.17
N HIS A 178 6.26 9.06 11.72
CA HIS A 178 7.49 9.78 11.42
C HIS A 178 8.75 9.04 11.88
N ASN A 179 8.74 8.51 13.10
CA ASN A 179 9.95 8.09 13.82
C ASN A 179 9.68 7.19 15.03
N GLY A 180 8.42 6.79 15.28
CA GLY A 180 8.05 5.93 16.40
C GLY A 180 7.84 6.62 17.75
N ASP A 181 7.91 7.96 17.85
CA ASP A 181 7.61 8.67 19.11
C ASP A 181 6.13 8.49 19.53
N PRO A 182 5.79 8.56 20.83
CA PRO A 182 4.40 8.41 21.29
C PRO A 182 3.47 9.53 20.78
N LEU A 183 2.25 9.18 20.35
CA LEU A 183 1.22 10.13 19.89
C LEU A 183 0.68 11.06 20.99
N THR A 184 1.09 10.86 22.25
CA THR A 184 0.72 11.71 23.39
C THR A 184 1.49 13.02 23.45
N GLY A 185 2.46 13.23 22.55
CA GLY A 185 3.26 14.44 22.46
C GLY A 185 3.60 14.75 21.01
N TYR A 186 4.42 15.79 20.79
CA TYR A 186 5.06 15.99 19.50
C TYR A 186 6.29 15.10 19.37
N THR A 187 6.71 14.81 18.14
CA THR A 187 7.98 14.14 17.89
C THR A 187 9.16 14.91 18.50
N VAL A 188 10.01 14.20 19.22
CA VAL A 188 11.29 14.69 19.76
C VAL A 188 12.42 14.24 18.85
N HIS A 189 12.35 13.00 18.35
CA HIS A 189 13.29 12.51 17.35
C HIS A 189 13.03 13.17 15.99
N VAL A 190 14.05 13.18 15.13
CA VAL A 190 13.95 13.79 13.80
C VAL A 190 12.98 12.99 12.93
N PRO A 191 12.03 13.64 12.22
CA PRO A 191 11.75 15.08 12.20
C PRO A 191 11.02 15.55 13.48
N ALA A 192 11.62 16.47 14.23
CA ALA A 192 11.06 16.99 15.47
C ALA A 192 9.86 17.92 15.24
N HIS A 193 9.03 18.09 16.27
CA HIS A 193 7.88 18.99 16.32
C HIS A 193 6.78 18.67 15.28
N ARG A 194 6.49 17.39 15.11
CA ARG A 194 5.41 16.86 14.27
C ARG A 194 4.35 16.14 15.11
N PRO A 195 3.11 16.01 14.61
CA PRO A 195 2.55 16.51 13.34
C PRO A 195 2.08 17.98 13.40
N LYS A 196 1.78 18.58 12.24
CA LYS A 196 1.24 19.95 12.12
C LYS A 196 -0.25 19.94 11.75
N VAL A 197 -1.11 19.56 12.71
CA VAL A 197 -2.55 19.30 12.48
C VAL A 197 -3.52 20.29 13.13
N GLY A 198 -3.01 21.44 13.62
CA GLY A 198 -3.86 22.56 14.06
C GLY A 198 -4.46 22.43 15.47
N HIS A 199 -4.14 21.37 16.20
CA HIS A 199 -4.46 21.21 17.62
C HIS A 199 -3.27 20.63 18.41
N ALA A 200 -3.36 20.68 19.74
CA ALA A 200 -2.40 20.08 20.67
C ALA A 200 -2.63 18.55 20.80
N PRO A 201 -1.62 17.76 21.25
CA PRO A 201 -1.77 16.33 21.49
C PRO A 201 -2.87 16.00 22.52
N PRO A 202 -3.38 14.76 22.56
CA PRO A 202 -2.92 13.60 21.78
C PRO A 202 -3.36 13.63 20.32
N PHE A 203 -2.54 13.02 19.46
CA PHE A 203 -2.80 12.88 18.03
C PHE A 203 -3.32 11.47 17.70
N THR A 204 -4.05 11.35 16.60
CA THR A 204 -4.36 10.04 16.01
C THR A 204 -3.19 9.55 15.15
N PHE A 205 -3.13 8.23 14.94
CA PHE A 205 -2.17 7.65 14.01
C PHE A 205 -2.37 8.21 12.60
N GLU A 206 -3.61 8.33 12.17
CA GLU A 206 -4.03 8.82 10.87
C GLU A 206 -3.54 10.24 10.60
N GLU A 207 -3.72 11.16 11.56
CA GLU A 207 -3.20 12.53 11.50
C GLU A 207 -1.68 12.56 11.36
N SER A 208 -0.98 11.79 12.19
CA SER A 208 0.48 11.69 12.12
C SER A 208 0.95 11.07 10.82
N ALA A 209 0.26 10.05 10.31
CA ALA A 209 0.63 9.36 9.10
C ALA A 209 0.47 10.26 7.86
N VAL A 210 -0.62 11.04 7.80
CA VAL A 210 -0.84 12.01 6.72
C VAL A 210 0.24 13.10 6.73
N ASP A 211 0.58 13.65 7.90
CA ASP A 211 1.66 14.63 8.03
C ASP A 211 3.01 14.05 7.57
N ALA A 212 3.34 12.83 8.00
CA ALA A 212 4.57 12.13 7.61
C ALA A 212 4.67 11.90 6.10
N LEU A 213 3.61 11.35 5.49
CA LEU A 213 3.61 11.04 4.06
C LEU A 213 3.69 12.31 3.20
N LYS A 214 3.03 13.40 3.60
CA LYS A 214 3.12 14.70 2.93
C LYS A 214 4.49 15.37 3.14
N LEU A 215 5.09 15.25 4.32
CA LEU A 215 6.44 15.74 4.58
C LEU A 215 7.47 15.08 3.65
N MET A 216 7.28 13.80 3.36
CA MET A 216 8.08 13.01 2.43
C MET A 216 7.71 13.24 0.95
N LYS A 217 6.75 14.13 0.66
CA LYS A 217 6.20 14.44 -0.67
C LYS A 217 5.60 13.24 -1.39
N TYR A 218 5.12 12.25 -0.65
CA TYR A 218 4.50 11.05 -1.24
C TYR A 218 3.09 11.31 -1.78
N ASP A 219 2.46 12.42 -1.39
CA ASP A 219 1.26 12.98 -2.02
C ASP A 219 1.50 13.41 -3.48
N GLN A 220 2.75 13.66 -3.86
CA GLN A 220 3.12 14.10 -5.22
C GLN A 220 3.57 12.94 -6.12
N VAL A 221 3.65 11.73 -5.59
CA VAL A 221 4.10 10.54 -6.33
C VAL A 221 2.94 9.94 -7.12
N THR A 222 3.09 9.89 -8.44
CA THR A 222 2.08 9.37 -9.36
C THR A 222 2.29 7.93 -9.77
N ASN A 223 3.54 7.43 -9.73
CA ASN A 223 3.89 6.06 -10.09
C ASN A 223 4.48 5.31 -8.88
N TRP A 224 3.73 4.33 -8.38
CA TRP A 224 4.13 3.44 -7.30
C TRP A 224 4.50 2.07 -7.84
N SER A 225 5.59 1.99 -8.60
CA SER A 225 6.11 0.71 -9.06
C SER A 225 6.92 0.00 -7.99
N LEU A 226 7.03 -1.32 -8.14
CA LEU A 226 7.78 -2.23 -7.28
C LEU A 226 9.19 -1.73 -6.96
N PRO A 227 10.04 -1.35 -7.95
CA PRO A 227 11.37 -0.84 -7.64
C PRO A 227 11.33 0.47 -6.84
N PHE A 228 10.36 1.35 -7.10
CA PHE A 228 10.19 2.58 -6.33
C PHE A 228 9.83 2.27 -4.87
N ILE A 229 8.84 1.39 -4.66
CA ILE A 229 8.39 0.94 -3.34
C ILE A 229 9.56 0.35 -2.54
N LEU A 230 10.29 -0.61 -3.11
CA LEU A 230 11.40 -1.28 -2.43
C LEU A 230 12.52 -0.31 -2.10
N GLN A 231 12.88 0.58 -3.03
CA GLN A 231 13.89 1.61 -2.78
C GLN A 231 13.47 2.56 -1.64
N LYS A 232 12.19 2.97 -1.59
CA LYS A 232 11.70 3.83 -0.50
C LYS A 232 11.70 3.11 0.85
N LEU A 233 11.27 1.85 0.88
CA LEU A 233 11.29 1.04 2.11
C LEU A 233 12.72 0.79 2.62
N GLU A 234 13.69 0.54 1.74
CA GLU A 234 15.10 0.47 2.14
C GLU A 234 15.59 1.82 2.68
N GLY A 235 15.18 2.92 2.05
CA GLY A 235 15.54 4.28 2.42
C GLY A 235 15.15 4.69 3.84
N TYR A 236 14.09 4.11 4.43
CA TYR A 236 13.69 4.40 5.82
C TYR A 236 14.77 4.04 6.83
N ASN A 237 15.45 2.91 6.64
CA ASN A 237 16.58 2.49 7.49
C ASN A 237 17.93 2.92 6.93
N GLY A 238 17.97 3.29 5.65
CA GLY A 238 19.15 3.76 4.95
C GLY A 238 19.90 2.68 4.16
N PHE A 239 20.69 3.14 3.19
CA PHE A 239 21.38 2.30 2.20
C PHE A 239 22.75 1.77 2.68
N GLY A 240 22.96 1.63 3.99
CA GLY A 240 24.27 1.30 4.57
C GLY A 240 24.81 -0.08 4.15
N TYR A 241 23.90 -1.06 4.02
CA TYR A 241 24.19 -2.45 3.67
C TYR A 241 24.80 -2.64 2.28
N ASN A 242 24.46 -1.76 1.35
CA ASN A 242 24.98 -1.78 -0.01
C ASN A 242 26.50 -1.68 -0.08
N ARG A 243 27.12 -0.95 0.86
CA ARG A 243 28.59 -0.87 0.97
C ARG A 243 29.23 -2.12 1.59
N LYS A 244 28.42 -3.02 2.14
CA LYS A 244 28.86 -4.29 2.75
C LYS A 244 28.65 -5.49 1.82
N GLY A 245 28.05 -5.30 0.65
CA GLY A 245 27.71 -6.40 -0.26
C GLY A 245 26.64 -7.34 0.31
N VAL A 246 25.84 -6.86 1.27
CA VAL A 246 24.76 -7.62 1.91
C VAL A 246 23.43 -6.98 1.50
N HIS A 247 22.46 -7.77 1.08
CA HIS A 247 21.11 -7.28 0.87
C HIS A 247 20.47 -6.91 2.22
N THR A 248 19.81 -5.76 2.27
CA THR A 248 19.29 -5.23 3.54
C THR A 248 18.33 -6.23 4.23
N PRO A 249 18.54 -6.58 5.51
CA PRO A 249 17.61 -7.42 6.26
C PRO A 249 16.23 -6.76 6.39
N TYR A 250 16.15 -5.43 6.31
CA TYR A 250 14.88 -4.69 6.37
C TYR A 250 13.95 -4.99 5.20
N LEU A 251 14.47 -5.46 4.06
CA LEU A 251 13.66 -5.95 2.95
C LEU A 251 13.62 -7.48 2.88
N TRP A 252 14.76 -8.14 3.11
CA TRP A 252 14.97 -9.51 2.65
C TRP A 252 15.16 -10.55 3.77
N SER A 253 15.17 -10.13 5.04
CA SER A 253 15.21 -11.10 6.15
C SER A 253 14.02 -12.06 6.07
N TYR A 254 14.30 -13.35 6.27
CA TYR A 254 13.41 -14.51 6.06
C TYR A 254 13.24 -14.97 4.61
N SER A 255 14.12 -14.55 3.68
CA SER A 255 14.20 -15.12 2.33
C SER A 255 15.60 -15.64 1.98
N ASN A 256 15.71 -16.29 0.82
CA ASN A 256 16.98 -16.70 0.21
C ASN A 256 17.97 -15.55 -0.06
N HIS A 257 17.53 -14.29 -0.05
CA HIS A 257 18.40 -13.14 -0.31
C HIS A 257 19.12 -12.61 0.93
N TYR A 258 18.82 -13.13 2.12
CA TYR A 258 19.48 -12.72 3.36
C TYR A 258 19.79 -13.93 4.25
N VAL A 259 21.04 -14.03 4.70
CA VAL A 259 21.49 -15.07 5.64
C VAL A 259 21.92 -14.45 6.98
N LYS A 260 22.88 -13.52 6.93
CA LYS A 260 23.47 -12.84 8.10
C LYS A 260 24.09 -11.51 7.72
N GLY A 261 24.51 -10.75 8.72
CA GLY A 261 25.08 -9.41 8.60
C GLY A 261 24.04 -8.36 8.95
N LYS A 262 24.22 -7.63 10.04
CA LYS A 262 23.34 -6.51 10.40
C LYS A 262 24.05 -5.39 11.14
N TYR A 263 23.50 -4.18 11.02
CA TYR A 263 23.82 -3.11 11.94
C TYR A 263 23.17 -3.42 13.29
N ILE A 264 23.99 -3.60 14.32
CA ILE A 264 23.53 -3.90 15.69
C ILE A 264 23.34 -2.62 16.52
N LYS A 265 24.00 -1.54 16.09
CA LYS A 265 23.89 -0.17 16.61
C LYS A 265 24.19 0.79 15.46
N ASP A 266 23.89 2.07 15.66
CA ASP A 266 24.18 3.11 14.67
C ASP A 266 25.65 3.07 14.23
N GLY A 267 25.86 2.87 12.94
CA GLY A 267 27.20 2.76 12.34
C GLY A 267 27.96 1.47 12.63
N VAL A 268 27.49 0.61 13.53
CA VAL A 268 28.18 -0.63 13.93
C VAL A 268 27.60 -1.84 13.20
N PHE A 269 28.32 -2.29 12.17
CA PHE A 269 27.97 -3.49 11.40
C PHE A 269 28.65 -4.73 11.97
N ASP A 270 27.88 -5.78 12.20
CA ASP A 270 28.34 -7.11 12.56
C ASP A 270 28.00 -8.08 11.42
N ALA A 271 29.00 -8.74 10.84
CA ALA A 271 28.85 -9.66 9.72
C ALA A 271 28.20 -11.01 10.11
N GLU A 272 28.29 -11.39 11.38
CA GLU A 272 27.80 -12.67 11.91
C GLU A 272 26.40 -12.56 12.51
N ALA A 273 26.00 -11.36 12.90
CA ALA A 273 24.70 -11.15 13.50
C ALA A 273 23.54 -11.37 12.50
N VAL A 274 22.56 -12.17 12.91
CA VAL A 274 21.36 -12.50 12.12
C VAL A 274 20.18 -11.64 12.53
N SER A 275 19.44 -11.10 11.55
CA SER A 275 18.19 -10.39 11.80
C SER A 275 17.07 -11.36 12.19
N GLN A 276 16.37 -11.05 13.28
CA GLN A 276 15.12 -11.72 13.66
C GLN A 276 13.89 -10.90 13.25
N GLN A 277 14.11 -9.73 12.64
CA GLN A 277 13.07 -8.88 12.09
C GLN A 277 12.70 -9.42 10.71
N LEU A 278 11.41 -9.59 10.44
CA LEU A 278 10.88 -9.94 9.12
C LEU A 278 11.15 -8.79 8.13
N GLY A 279 11.59 -9.09 6.91
CA GLY A 279 11.79 -8.07 5.88
C GLY A 279 10.48 -7.56 5.27
N ALA A 280 10.37 -6.26 5.02
CA ALA A 280 9.21 -5.65 4.37
C ALA A 280 9.01 -6.13 2.91
N GLY A 281 10.11 -6.41 2.19
CA GLY A 281 10.05 -7.03 0.87
C GLY A 281 9.46 -8.44 0.91
N VAL A 282 9.73 -9.20 1.98
CA VAL A 282 9.13 -10.53 2.23
C VAL A 282 7.64 -10.41 2.54
N ILE A 283 7.21 -9.40 3.32
CA ILE A 283 5.79 -9.10 3.57
C ILE A 283 5.06 -8.82 2.24
N LEU A 284 5.60 -7.92 1.42
CA LEU A 284 5.04 -7.62 0.09
C LEU A 284 4.98 -8.85 -0.81
N LYS A 285 6.06 -9.65 -0.86
CA LYS A 285 6.13 -10.87 -1.66
C LYS A 285 5.04 -11.86 -1.25
N ARG A 286 4.86 -12.07 0.05
CA ARG A 286 3.85 -13.01 0.55
C ARG A 286 2.43 -12.51 0.30
N MET A 287 2.17 -11.22 0.49
CA MET A 287 0.87 -10.63 0.16
C MET A 287 0.54 -10.78 -1.33
N GLU A 288 1.52 -10.60 -2.22
CA GLU A 288 1.34 -10.80 -3.65
C GLU A 288 1.10 -12.28 -4.01
N GLN A 289 1.88 -13.21 -3.44
CA GLN A 289 1.66 -14.66 -3.63
C GLN A 289 0.26 -15.12 -3.19
N ARG A 290 -0.31 -14.43 -2.20
CA ARG A 290 -1.66 -14.66 -1.68
C ARG A 290 -2.74 -13.85 -2.42
N ALA A 291 -2.37 -13.16 -3.50
CA ALA A 291 -3.24 -12.29 -4.30
C ALA A 291 -3.95 -11.19 -3.49
N LEU A 292 -3.37 -10.75 -2.37
CA LEU A 292 -3.91 -9.66 -1.54
C LEU A 292 -3.60 -8.28 -2.14
N ILE A 293 -2.53 -8.20 -2.93
CA ILE A 293 -2.05 -7.00 -3.61
C ILE A 293 -1.56 -7.35 -5.02
N SER A 294 -1.47 -6.33 -5.87
CA SER A 294 -0.75 -6.35 -7.14
C SER A 294 0.13 -5.11 -7.22
N ILE A 295 1.40 -5.29 -7.61
CA ILE A 295 2.38 -4.20 -7.66
C ILE A 295 2.87 -4.00 -9.11
N PRO A 296 2.78 -2.80 -9.70
CA PRO A 296 3.32 -2.56 -11.05
C PRO A 296 4.84 -2.74 -11.10
N ARG A 297 5.40 -3.22 -12.22
CA ARG A 297 6.86 -3.46 -12.39
C ARG A 297 7.58 -2.38 -13.21
N ASN A 298 6.81 -1.47 -13.79
CA ASN A 298 7.18 -0.49 -14.81
C ASN A 298 7.97 0.73 -14.28
#